data_AF-A0A2G0Q155-F1
#
_entry.id   AF-A0A2G0Q155-F1
#
_cell.length_a   1.000
_cell.length_b   1.000
_cell.length_c   1.000
_cell.angle_alpha   90.00
_cell.angle_beta   90.00
_cell.angle_gamma   90.00
#
_symmetry.space_group_name_H-M   'P 1'
#
loop_
_entity.id
_entity.type
_entity.pdbx_description
1 polymer ?
#
loop_
_entity_poly.entity_id
_entity_poly.type
_entity_poly.pdbx_seq_one_letter_code
_entity_poly.pdbx_strand_id
1 'polypeptide(L)' 'MLDDGVAESIDIRTQIVWPNRLNMIIRYQRPGRDDEGVRFFWVWERDNAV' A
#
# COMPACT_ATOMS: atom_id res chain seq x y z
N MET A 1 -25.84 5.62 5.63
CA MET A 1 -25.02 6.73 5.12
C MET A 1 -23.58 6.34 5.41
N LEU A 2 -22.73 6.23 4.38
CA LEU A 2 -21.38 5.62 4.42
C LEU A 2 -20.37 6.48 5.18
N ASP A 3 -20.61 6.75 6.46
CA ASP A 3 -19.72 7.57 7.32
C ASP A 3 -18.83 6.71 8.23
N ASP A 4 -18.76 5.39 8.01
CA ASP A 4 -18.04 4.44 8.87
C ASP A 4 -16.50 4.50 8.72
N GLY A 5 -15.93 5.60 8.21
CA GLY A 5 -14.49 5.74 8.03
C GLY A 5 -13.88 4.78 7.01
N VAL A 6 -14.68 4.29 6.06
CA VAL A 6 -14.23 3.43 4.97
C VAL A 6 -13.46 4.27 3.94
N ALA A 7 -12.29 3.79 3.53
CA ALA A 7 -11.47 4.47 2.52
C ALA A 7 -12.26 4.69 1.23
N GLU A 8 -12.19 5.91 0.70
CA GLU A 8 -12.88 6.31 -0.53
C GLU A 8 -12.29 5.64 -1.77
N SER A 9 -10.98 5.46 -1.76
CA SER A 9 -10.25 4.74 -2.80
C SER A 9 -9.04 4.02 -2.19
N ILE A 10 -8.68 2.89 -2.80
CA ILE A 10 -7.46 2.14 -2.47
C ILE A 10 -6.75 1.81 -3.78
N ASP A 11 -5.47 2.21 -3.90
CA ASP A 11 -4.56 1.84 -4.98
C ASP A 11 -3.41 1.02 -4.40
N ILE A 12 -3.25 -0.19 -4.90
CA ILE A 12 -2.21 -1.13 -4.50
C ILE A 12 -1.29 -1.38 -5.69
N ARG A 13 0.01 -1.20 -5.48
CA ARG A 13 1.04 -1.51 -6.48
C ARG A 13 2.06 -2.47 -5.89
N THR A 14 2.25 -3.59 -6.57
CA THR A 14 3.22 -4.63 -6.21
C THR A 14 4.24 -4.79 -7.33
N GLN A 15 5.50 -4.98 -6.94
CA GLN A 15 6.59 -5.26 -7.88
C GLN A 15 7.54 -6.30 -7.27
N ILE A 16 7.75 -7.39 -7.99
CA ILE A 16 8.81 -8.34 -7.67
C ILE A 16 10.09 -7.85 -8.35
N VAL A 17 11.10 -7.52 -7.54
CA VAL A 17 12.47 -7.31 -7.99
C VAL A 17 13.22 -8.63 -7.81
N TRP A 18 13.58 -9.23 -8.94
CA TRP A 18 14.27 -10.51 -8.97
C TRP A 18 15.64 -10.42 -8.25
N PRO A 19 16.06 -11.43 -7.48
CA PRO A 19 15.41 -12.73 -7.30
C PRO A 19 14.40 -12.82 -6.14
N ASN A 20 14.42 -11.88 -5.18
CA ASN A 20 13.88 -12.17 -3.85
C ASN A 20 13.29 -10.97 -3.12
N ARG A 21 13.04 -9.85 -3.82
CA ARG A 21 12.47 -8.66 -3.21
C ARG A 21 11.07 -8.38 -3.71
N LEU A 22 10.14 -8.16 -2.78
CA LEU A 22 8.80 -7.66 -3.06
C LEU A 22 8.67 -6.24 -2.54
N ASN A 23 8.41 -5.31 -3.45
CA ASN A 23 8.02 -3.95 -3.14
C ASN A 23 6.49 -3.85 -3.17
N MET A 24 5.90 -3.32 -2.10
CA MET A 24 4.46 -3.06 -2.03
C MET A 24 4.21 -1.61 -1.62
N ILE A 25 3.38 -0.92 -2.39
CA ILE A 25 2.90 0.43 -2.11
C ILE A 25 1.39 0.36 -1.98
N ILE A 26 0.86 0.86 -0.87
CA ILE A 26 -0.56 1.01 -0.65
C ILE A 26 -0.85 2.49 -0.47
N ARG A 27 -1.75 3.02 -1.28
CA ARG A 27 -2.27 4.37 -1.17
C ARG A 27 -3.76 4.26 -0.92
N TYR A 28 -4.25 5.03 0.04
CA TYR A 28 -5.68 5.15 0.24
C TYR A 28 -6.06 6.60 0.52
N GLN A 29 -7.25 6.97 0.05
CA GLN A 29 -7.84 8.27 0.31
C GLN A 29 -8.90 8.12 1.40
N ARG A 30 -8.88 9.07 2.36
CA ARG A 30 -9.94 9.13 3.36
C ARG A 30 -11.19 9.75 2.74
N PRO A 31 -12.38 9.25 3.11
CA PRO A 31 -13.63 9.79 2.62
C PRO A 31 -13.75 11.28 2.93
N GLY A 32 -14.07 12.08 1.91
CA GLY A 32 -14.32 13.51 2.05
C GLY A 32 -13.07 14.37 2.25
N ARG A 33 -11.87 13.80 2.01
CA ARG A 33 -10.60 14.52 2.01
C ARG A 33 -9.74 14.09 0.83
N ASP A 34 -10.06 14.66 -0.33
CA ASP A 34 -9.35 14.39 -1.60
C ASP A 34 -7.84 14.64 -1.51
N ASP A 35 -7.41 15.60 -0.67
CA ASP A 35 -6.02 16.03 -0.53
C ASP A 35 -5.23 15.35 0.63
N GLU A 36 -5.86 14.54 1.48
CA GLU A 36 -5.18 13.81 2.57
C GLU A 36 -5.01 12.32 2.22
N GLY A 37 -4.17 12.04 1.22
CA GLY A 37 -3.76 10.68 0.87
C GLY A 37 -2.71 10.13 1.84
N VAL A 38 -2.94 8.96 2.42
CA VAL A 38 -1.94 8.25 3.24
C VAL A 38 -1.26 7.18 2.37
N ARG A 39 0.07 7.11 2.47
CA ARG A 39 0.89 6.16 1.71
C ARG A 39 1.72 5.29 2.64
N PHE A 40 1.59 3.98 2.46
CA PHE A 40 2.46 2.99 3.08
C PHE A 40 3.41 2.37 2.05
N PHE A 41 4.62 2.02 2.52
CA PHE A 41 5.60 1.27 1.75
C PHE A 41 6.10 0.09 2.59
N TRP A 42 6.10 -1.10 1.99
CA TRP A 42 6.71 -2.30 2.54
C TRP A 42 7.72 -2.86 1.55
N VAL A 43 8.87 -3.26 2.10
CA VAL A 43 9.90 -4.00 1.38
C VAL A 43 10.09 -5.32 2.12
N TRP A 44 9.86 -6.42 1.42
CA TRP A 44 10.21 -7.75 1.90
C TRP A 44 11.40 -8.25 1.11
N GLU A 45 12.47 -8.61 1.82
CA GLU A 45 13.63 -9.28 1.26
C GLU A 45 13.72 -10.67 1.88
N ARG A 46 13.75 -11.72 1.06
CA ARG A 46 14.07 -13.05 1.56
C ARG A 46 15.59 -13.15 1.68
N ASP A 47 16.08 -13.07 2.91
CA ASP A 47 17.46 -13.44 3.19
C ASP A 47 17.56 -14.96 3.09
N ASN A 48 18.39 -15.46 2.17
CA ASN A 48 18.70 -16.90 2.11
C ASN A 48 19.68 -17.21 3.25
N ALA A 49 19.23 -17.11 4.50
CA ALA A 49 19.91 -17.80 5.58
C ALA A 49 19.70 -19.30 5.32
N VAL A 50 20.78 -19.93 4.85
CA VAL A 50 20.92 -21.35 4.49
C VAL A 50 20.50 -22.25 5.64
#